data_AF-A0A7I9VMT1-F1
#
_entry.id   AF-A0A7I9VMT1-F1
#
_cell.length_a   1.000
_cell.length_b   1.000
_cell.length_c   1.000
_cell.angle_alpha   90.00
_cell.angle_beta   90.00
_cell.angle_gamma   90.00
#
_symmetry.space_group_name_H-M   'P 1'
#
loop_
_entity.id
_entity.type
_entity.pdbx_description
1 polymer ?
#
loop_
_entity_poly.entity_id
_entity_poly.type
_entity_poly.pdbx_seq_one_letter_code
_entity_poly.pdbx_strand_id
1 'polypeptide(L)'
;MKGPEFIALHKLFDDVAASVDEYVDLIAERAVQLGGTADGTARQVAERSELDEYSGSGNAAQHVPAVADALAAFGKMVRQAIAAASGAEDQDSADIFTEVSRPAFFSPRHRRLLIWI
;
A
#
# COMPACT_ATOMS: atom_id res chain seq x y z
N MET A 1 0.28 15.14 10.52
CA MET A 1 -0.19 14.61 11.82
C MET A 1 0.32 15.47 12.97
N LYS A 2 -0.53 15.73 13.97
CA LYS A 2 -0.20 16.41 15.23
C LYS A 2 -1.00 15.75 16.36
N GLY A 3 -0.53 15.86 17.61
CA GLY A 3 -1.27 15.39 18.79
C GLY A 3 -0.47 14.42 19.68
N PRO A 4 -1.05 13.95 20.80
CA PRO A 4 -0.40 13.07 21.77
C PRO A 4 0.09 11.74 21.19
N GLU A 5 -0.57 11.22 20.16
CA GLU A 5 -0.29 9.93 19.53
C GLU A 5 0.81 10.02 18.45
N PHE A 6 1.35 11.22 18.20
CA PHE A 6 2.19 11.52 17.04
C PHE A 6 3.34 10.53 16.87
N ILE A 7 4.11 10.25 17.93
CA ILE A 7 5.30 9.38 17.82
C ILE A 7 4.93 7.94 17.47
N ALA A 8 3.84 7.41 18.05
CA ALA A 8 3.42 6.03 17.79
C ALA A 8 2.89 5.88 16.36
N LEU A 9 2.02 6.79 15.94
CA LEU A 9 1.42 6.74 14.60
C LEU A 9 2.42 7.12 13.49
N HIS A 10 3.34 8.05 13.74
CA HIS A 10 4.41 8.37 12.79
C HIS A 10 5.26 7.12 12.50
N LYS A 11 5.71 6.41 13.52
CA LYS A 11 6.48 5.16 13.32
C LYS A 11 5.68 4.10 12.58
N LEU A 12 4.40 3.92 12.94
CA LEU A 12 3.53 3.00 12.25
C LEU A 12 3.39 3.34 10.76
N PHE A 13 3.22 4.63 10.44
CA PHE A 13 3.08 5.07 9.05
C PHE A 13 4.39 5.03 8.28
N ASP A 14 5.54 5.21 8.94
CA ASP A 14 6.85 4.99 8.33
C ASP A 14 7.04 3.51 7.95
N ASP A 15 6.67 2.58 8.84
CA ASP A 15 6.73 1.14 8.55
C ASP A 15 5.81 0.75 7.38
N VAL A 16 4.62 1.38 7.30
CA VAL A 16 3.69 1.22 6.18
C VAL A 16 4.31 1.74 4.88
N ALA A 17 4.84 2.96 4.90
CA ALA A 17 5.44 3.59 3.73
C ALA A 17 6.63 2.77 3.21
N ALA A 18 7.52 2.33 4.10
CA ALA A 18 8.67 1.50 3.72
C ALA A 18 8.25 0.20 3.03
N SER A 19 7.17 -0.45 3.50
CA SER A 19 6.65 -1.66 2.86
C SER A 19 6.05 -1.34 1.48
N VAL A 20 5.32 -0.23 1.37
CA VAL A 20 4.74 0.21 0.09
C VAL A 20 5.82 0.53 -0.93
N ASP A 21 6.92 1.17 -0.53
CA ASP A 21 8.03 1.50 -1.42
C ASP A 21 8.65 0.24 -2.06
N GLU A 22 8.85 -0.83 -1.27
CA GLU A 22 9.33 -2.13 -1.78
C GLU A 22 8.35 -2.74 -2.80
N TYR A 23 7.04 -2.66 -2.54
CA TYR A 23 6.02 -3.20 -3.45
C TYR A 23 5.84 -2.39 -4.73
N VAL A 24 5.96 -1.07 -4.65
CA VAL A 24 5.90 -0.19 -5.82
C VAL A 24 7.03 -0.53 -6.78
N ASP A 25 8.25 -0.72 -6.27
CA ASP A 25 9.41 -1.09 -7.09
C ASP A 25 9.21 -2.47 -7.74
N LEU A 26 8.83 -3.48 -6.95
CA LEU A 26 8.58 -4.84 -7.46
C LEU A 26 7.52 -4.87 -8.59
N ILE A 27 6.42 -4.12 -8.43
CA ILE A 27 5.36 -4.03 -9.45
C ILE A 27 5.85 -3.27 -10.68
N ALA A 28 6.59 -2.17 -10.49
CA ALA A 28 7.13 -1.38 -11.59
C ALA A 28 8.14 -2.17 -12.43
N GLU A 29 9.04 -2.92 -11.79
CA GLU A 29 9.98 -3.80 -12.47
C GLU A 29 9.25 -4.89 -13.26
N ARG A 30 8.21 -5.52 -12.68
CA ARG A 30 7.40 -6.51 -13.39
C ARG A 30 6.69 -5.91 -14.60
N ALA A 31 6.15 -4.70 -14.48
CA ALA A 31 5.52 -4.00 -15.60
C ALA A 31 6.51 -3.77 -16.75
N VAL A 32 7.77 -3.41 -16.45
CA VAL A 32 8.84 -3.25 -17.44
C VAL A 32 9.23 -4.58 -18.07
N GLN A 33 9.34 -5.67 -17.30
CA GLN A 33 9.63 -7.02 -17.83
C GLN A 33 8.58 -7.50 -18.84
N LEU A 34 7.32 -7.11 -18.65
CA LEU A 34 6.21 -7.40 -19.58
C LEU A 34 6.19 -6.45 -20.81
N GLY A 35 7.18 -5.57 -20.95
CA GLY A 35 7.28 -4.60 -22.05
C GLY A 35 6.49 -3.31 -21.82
N GLY A 36 5.96 -3.10 -20.61
CA GLY A 36 5.30 -1.86 -20.20
C GLY A 36 6.28 -0.74 -19.85
N THR A 37 5.74 0.40 -19.46
CA THR A 37 6.50 1.54 -18.92
C THR A 37 5.88 1.98 -17.61
N ALA A 38 6.68 1.99 -16.54
CA ALA A 38 6.27 2.52 -15.25
C ALA A 38 6.25 4.06 -15.28
N ASP A 39 5.27 4.65 -14.62
CA ASP A 39 5.19 6.11 -14.51
C ASP A 39 6.33 6.64 -13.63
N GLY A 40 7.12 7.57 -14.17
CA GLY A 40 8.35 8.05 -13.52
C GLY A 40 8.18 9.33 -12.69
N THR A 41 6.97 9.88 -12.60
CA THR A 41 6.73 11.14 -11.88
C THR A 41 5.49 11.08 -10.99
N ALA A 42 5.55 11.78 -9.86
CA ALA A 42 4.43 11.88 -8.93
C ALA A 42 3.15 12.44 -9.58
N ARG A 43 3.28 13.31 -10.60
CA ARG A 43 2.12 13.86 -11.32
C ARG A 43 1.40 12.77 -12.12
N GLN A 44 2.13 11.95 -12.86
CA GLN A 44 1.54 10.84 -13.64
C GLN A 44 0.87 9.83 -12.71
N VAL A 45 1.51 9.49 -11.60
CA VAL A 45 0.95 8.57 -10.59
C VAL A 45 -0.34 9.15 -10.00
N ALA A 46 -0.35 10.43 -9.61
CA ALA A 46 -1.53 11.08 -9.08
C ALA A 46 -2.69 11.15 -10.10
N GLU A 47 -2.39 11.44 -11.37
CA GLU A 47 -3.39 11.49 -12.45
C GLU A 47 -4.04 10.13 -12.74
N ARG A 48 -3.32 9.02 -12.50
CA ARG A 48 -3.78 7.64 -12.80
C ARG A 48 -4.22 6.86 -11.56
N SER A 49 -4.04 7.42 -10.37
CA SER A 49 -4.43 6.79 -9.12
C SER A 49 -5.95 6.60 -9.06
N GLU A 50 -6.36 5.39 -8.66
CA GLU A 50 -7.77 5.11 -8.30
C GLU A 50 -8.05 5.33 -6.81
N LEU A 51 -7.01 5.66 -6.02
CA LEU A 51 -7.16 6.02 -4.62
C LEU A 51 -7.58 7.49 -4.49
N ASP A 52 -8.50 7.75 -3.56
CA ASP A 52 -8.94 9.10 -3.21
C ASP A 52 -7.76 9.97 -2.76
N GLU A 53 -7.86 11.27 -3.06
CA GLU A 53 -6.84 12.23 -2.65
C GLU A 53 -6.72 12.31 -1.13
N TYR A 54 -5.50 12.11 -0.63
CA TYR A 54 -5.23 12.13 0.80
C TYR A 54 -5.11 13.56 1.33
N SER A 55 -5.93 13.91 2.34
CA SER A 55 -5.78 15.18 3.03
C SER A 55 -4.47 15.25 3.82
N GLY A 56 -3.57 16.15 3.45
CA GLY A 56 -2.28 16.38 4.14
C GLY A 56 -2.40 17.00 5.55
N SER A 57 -3.60 17.33 6.01
CA SER A 57 -3.83 17.96 7.32
C SER A 57 -4.82 17.18 8.18
N GLY A 58 -4.49 17.00 9.46
CA GLY A 58 -5.37 16.36 10.42
C GLY A 58 -4.70 15.87 11.70
N ASN A 59 -5.53 15.37 12.62
CA ASN A 59 -5.13 14.66 13.84
C ASN A 59 -5.20 13.13 13.63
N ALA A 60 -4.90 12.36 14.68
CA ALA A 60 -4.96 10.90 14.65
C ALA A 60 -6.31 10.35 14.16
N ALA A 61 -7.42 10.91 14.67
CA ALA A 61 -8.78 10.48 14.33
C ALA A 61 -9.16 10.71 12.85
N GLN A 62 -8.40 11.55 12.14
CA GLN A 62 -8.58 11.78 10.70
C GLN A 62 -7.62 10.93 9.87
N HIS A 63 -6.36 10.81 10.29
CA HIS A 63 -5.34 10.10 9.51
C HIS A 63 -5.49 8.58 9.58
N VAL A 64 -5.80 8.01 10.75
CA VAL A 64 -5.95 6.55 10.90
C VAL A 64 -7.01 5.96 9.98
N PRO A 65 -8.27 6.47 9.94
CA PRO A 65 -9.26 5.92 9.01
C PRO A 65 -8.87 6.16 7.56
N ALA A 66 -8.31 7.32 7.22
CA ALA A 66 -7.90 7.62 5.84
C ALA A 66 -6.83 6.63 5.31
N VAL A 67 -5.84 6.28 6.15
CA VAL A 67 -4.84 5.26 5.79
C VAL A 67 -5.47 3.86 5.72
N ALA A 68 -6.35 3.52 6.66
CA ALA A 68 -7.04 2.23 6.66
C ALA A 68 -7.93 2.05 5.40
N ASP A 69 -8.67 3.07 5.00
CA ASP A 69 -9.52 3.07 3.82
C ASP A 69 -8.68 2.94 2.53
N ALA A 70 -7.58 3.68 2.43
CA ALA A 70 -6.65 3.58 1.30
C ALA A 70 -6.04 2.17 1.18
N LEU A 71 -5.60 1.57 2.30
CA LEU A 71 -5.08 0.20 2.32
C LEU A 71 -6.17 -0.84 1.97
N ALA A 72 -7.41 -0.63 2.42
CA ALA A 72 -8.53 -1.51 2.09
C ALA A 72 -8.89 -1.45 0.59
N ALA A 73 -8.91 -0.23 0.01
CA ALA A 73 -9.11 -0.02 -1.42
C ALA A 73 -7.99 -0.67 -2.25
N PHE A 74 -6.73 -0.41 -1.88
CA PHE A 74 -5.56 -1.05 -2.50
C PHE A 74 -5.64 -2.58 -2.42
N GLY A 75 -5.96 -3.14 -1.25
CA GLY A 75 -6.10 -4.59 -1.09
C GLY A 75 -7.19 -5.19 -1.98
N LYS A 76 -8.27 -4.45 -2.26
CA LYS A 76 -9.29 -4.87 -3.24
C LYS A 76 -8.73 -4.88 -4.67
N MET A 77 -8.01 -3.83 -5.06
CA MET A 77 -7.37 -3.74 -6.38
C MET A 77 -6.36 -4.87 -6.58
N VAL A 78 -5.52 -5.17 -5.58
CA VAL A 78 -4.55 -6.27 -5.63
C VAL A 78 -5.25 -7.62 -5.83
N ARG A 79 -6.36 -7.89 -5.14
CA ARG A 79 -7.14 -9.14 -5.35
C ARG A 79 -7.72 -9.25 -6.76
N GLN A 80 -8.13 -8.12 -7.35
CA GLN A 80 -8.57 -8.08 -8.75
C GLN A 80 -7.40 -8.33 -9.70
N ALA A 81 -6.23 -7.75 -9.41
CA ALA A 81 -5.01 -7.96 -10.19
C ALA A 81 -4.53 -9.42 -10.16
N ILE A 82 -4.61 -10.10 -9.00
CA ILE A 82 -4.36 -11.55 -8.89
C ILE A 82 -5.29 -12.31 -9.86
N ALA A 83 -6.60 -12.05 -9.80
CA ALA A 83 -7.57 -12.74 -10.66
C ALA A 83 -7.31 -12.46 -12.15
N ALA A 84 -6.95 -11.23 -12.51
CA ALA A 84 -6.63 -10.85 -13.88
C ALA A 84 -5.35 -11.54 -14.39
N ALA A 85 -4.27 -11.53 -13.60
CA ALA A 85 -3.02 -12.19 -13.94
C ALA A 85 -3.20 -13.71 -14.08
N SER A 86 -3.91 -14.35 -13.14
CA SER A 86 -4.24 -15.78 -13.24
C SER A 86 -5.09 -16.11 -14.47
N GLY A 87 -6.07 -15.26 -14.81
CA GLY A 87 -6.89 -15.42 -16.01
C GLY A 87 -6.13 -15.24 -17.32
N ALA A 88 -5.03 -14.49 -17.29
CA ALA A 88 -4.09 -14.34 -18.40
C ALA A 88 -2.98 -15.41 -18.40
N GLU A 89 -3.06 -16.41 -17.51
CA GLU A 89 -2.03 -17.44 -17.30
C GLU A 89 -0.64 -16.88 -16.91
N ASP A 90 -0.57 -15.63 -16.44
CA ASP A 90 0.65 -14.99 -15.94
C ASP A 90 0.83 -15.30 -14.45
N GLN A 91 1.43 -16.45 -14.17
CA GLN A 91 1.60 -16.93 -12.80
C GLN A 91 2.61 -16.10 -11.99
N ASP A 92 3.65 -15.55 -12.62
CA ASP A 92 4.64 -14.73 -11.91
C ASP A 92 3.99 -13.43 -11.41
N SER A 93 3.19 -12.75 -12.25
CA SER A 93 2.48 -11.55 -11.82
C SER A 93 1.43 -11.87 -10.76
N ALA A 94 0.73 -13.01 -10.88
CA ALA A 94 -0.20 -13.45 -9.86
C ALA A 94 0.49 -13.74 -8.51
N ASP A 95 1.69 -14.30 -8.51
CA ASP A 95 2.49 -14.52 -7.31
C ASP A 95 2.97 -13.20 -6.70
N ILE A 96 3.49 -12.27 -7.51
CA ILE A 96 3.87 -10.92 -7.06
C ILE A 96 2.68 -10.21 -6.40
N PHE A 97 1.51 -10.18 -7.04
CA PHE A 97 0.33 -9.57 -6.43
C PHE A 97 -0.13 -10.33 -5.19
N THR A 98 0.07 -11.65 -5.13
CA THR A 98 -0.19 -12.43 -3.92
C THR A 98 0.76 -12.04 -2.80
N GLU A 99 2.05 -11.84 -3.05
CA GLU A 99 3.02 -11.33 -2.09
C GLU A 99 2.59 -9.96 -1.55
N VAL A 100 2.27 -9.03 -2.46
CA VAL A 100 1.81 -7.67 -2.13
C VAL A 100 0.45 -7.67 -1.41
N SER A 101 -0.34 -8.73 -1.50
CA SER A 101 -1.61 -8.88 -0.77
C SER A 101 -1.45 -9.36 0.68
N ARG A 102 -0.31 -9.98 1.01
CA ARG A 102 -0.01 -10.54 2.33
C ARG A 102 0.41 -9.56 3.43
N PRO A 103 0.73 -8.27 3.22
CA PRO A 103 1.35 -7.45 4.25
C PRO A 103 0.60 -7.55 5.56
N ALA A 104 1.29 -8.19 6.51
CA ALA A 104 0.87 -8.27 7.87
C ALA A 104 1.26 -6.94 8.52
N PHE A 105 0.39 -5.94 8.41
CA PHE A 105 0.37 -4.84 9.39
C PHE A 105 0.21 -5.36 10.84
N PHE A 106 0.02 -6.69 11.01
CA PHE A 106 0.06 -7.47 12.24
C PHE A 106 1.13 -8.58 12.26
N SER A 107 2.34 -8.34 11.75
CA SER A 107 3.47 -9.26 11.99
C SER A 107 3.73 -9.42 13.51
N PRO A 108 4.04 -10.62 14.03
CA PRO A 108 4.34 -10.83 15.45
C PRO A 108 5.45 -9.93 16.01
N ARG A 109 6.32 -9.35 15.17
CA ARG A 109 7.34 -8.39 15.62
C ARG A 109 6.77 -7.06 16.15
N HIS A 110 5.49 -6.75 15.87
CA HIS A 110 4.87 -5.47 16.24
C HIS A 110 3.59 -5.63 17.08
N ARG A 111 3.28 -6.85 17.53
CA ARG A 111 2.10 -7.19 18.37
C ARG A 111 2.04 -6.51 19.75
N ARG A 112 2.99 -5.62 20.09
CA ARG A 112 3.05 -4.93 21.39
C ARG A 112 2.44 -3.52 21.41
N LEU A 113 2.01 -2.96 20.27
CA LEU A 113 1.53 -1.57 20.21
C LEU A 113 0.02 -1.41 19.98
N LEU A 114 -0.72 -2.46 19.63
CA LEU A 114 -2.15 -2.39 19.30
C LEU A 114 -3.07 -3.12 20.31
N ILE A 115 -2.57 -3.51 21.49
CA ILE A 115 -3.38 -4.13 22.57
C ILE A 115 -3.80 -3.13 23.66
N TRP A 116 -3.40 -1.86 23.58
CA TRP A 116 -3.78 -0.84 24.57
C TRP A 116 -4.03 0.54 23.96
N ILE A 117 -4.98 0.61 23.02
CA ILE A 117 -5.76 1.82 22.73
C ILE A 117 -7.21 1.40 22.60
#